data_AF-B0E291-F1
#
_entry.id   AF-B0E291-F1
#
_cell.length_a   1.000
_cell.length_b   1.000
_cell.length_c   1.000
_cell.angle_alpha   90.00
_cell.angle_beta   90.00
_cell.angle_gamma   90.00
#
_symmetry.space_group_name_H-M   'P 1'
#
loop_
_entity.id
_entity.type
_entity.pdbx_description
1 polymer ?
#
loop_
_entity_poly.entity_id
_entity_poly.type
_entity_poly.pdbx_seq_one_letter_code
_entity_poly.pdbx_strand_id
1 'polypeptide(L)'
;MSLSQKSTANMADVAQGVANVVQDEVDVDVVENEAALLTPLKKGCVKRSRQKFLKSHLEEYKTVLLVSHEKATSFLDGIVNLWFSMYHWSIPVTQEELPTSLPFPTGTDGFEILTKKQATLKGKVIERMRKSLYNWFDHRSKKMKTLKWSKSTKDPLSILVNHLLGYAGPAKLRTGWEMWGTANYESLREPFKEPFRESGKPEKHCATFRNSFKKKEFHKLSEEEQKQWADDAIEAHNTAKKAWEGDKEMSPAEAQRSIRWSHKSFGTVAGKDWTSTQHACFGVCGWPRAKVGGEHQCDKCSSQRQQGTLTAGLALRR
;
A
#
# COMPACT_ATOMS: atom_id res chain seq x y z
N MET A 1 -66.37 -40.42 30.72
CA MET A 1 -67.66 -40.38 29.99
C MET A 1 -67.36 -40.21 28.51
N SER A 2 -67.91 -41.12 27.69
CA SER A 2 -68.14 -41.09 26.23
C SER A 2 -66.97 -40.75 25.28
N LEU A 3 -66.42 -41.73 24.56
CA LEU A 3 -66.88 -42.32 23.27
C LEU A 3 -66.65 -41.36 22.09
N SER A 4 -65.66 -41.63 21.23
CA SER A 4 -65.71 -42.52 20.06
C SER A 4 -66.24 -41.80 18.82
N GLN A 5 -65.41 -41.70 17.78
CA GLN A 5 -65.74 -42.28 16.46
C GLN A 5 -64.53 -42.27 15.51
N LYS A 6 -64.17 -43.48 15.09
CA LYS A 6 -63.47 -43.82 13.84
C LYS A 6 -64.32 -43.38 12.64
N SER A 7 -63.67 -43.02 11.54
CA SER A 7 -64.07 -43.55 10.24
C SER A 7 -62.87 -43.69 9.29
N THR A 8 -62.90 -44.78 8.55
CA THR A 8 -61.88 -45.40 7.72
C THR A 8 -62.20 -45.22 6.23
N ALA A 9 -61.15 -45.00 5.44
CA ALA A 9 -60.82 -45.54 4.10
C ALA A 9 -61.91 -45.78 3.04
N ASN A 10 -61.60 -45.38 1.78
CA ASN A 10 -61.58 -46.18 0.54
C ASN A 10 -61.01 -45.29 -0.60
N MET A 11 -59.81 -45.56 -1.12
CA MET A 11 -59.43 -46.39 -2.29
C MET A 11 -59.94 -45.94 -3.69
N ALA A 12 -58.94 -45.56 -4.51
CA ALA A 12 -58.75 -45.86 -5.95
C ALA A 12 -59.59 -45.05 -6.98
N ASP A 13 -59.14 -44.72 -8.19
CA ASP A 13 -58.07 -45.24 -9.04
C ASP A 13 -57.78 -44.27 -10.22
N VAL A 14 -56.63 -44.48 -10.88
CA VAL A 14 -56.24 -44.13 -12.28
C VAL A 14 -56.64 -42.78 -12.91
N ALA A 15 -55.62 -41.98 -13.27
CA ALA A 15 -55.45 -41.47 -14.64
C ALA A 15 -54.02 -40.96 -14.89
N GLN A 16 -53.30 -41.68 -15.75
CA GLN A 16 -52.10 -41.22 -16.44
C GLN A 16 -52.40 -39.98 -17.29
N GLY A 17 -51.55 -38.96 -17.13
CA GLY A 17 -51.50 -37.78 -18.00
C GLY A 17 -50.05 -37.37 -18.18
N VAL A 18 -49.38 -38.05 -19.11
CA VAL A 18 -48.04 -37.71 -19.60
C VAL A 18 -48.13 -36.37 -20.31
N ALA A 19 -47.54 -35.33 -19.72
CA ALA A 19 -47.13 -34.14 -20.44
C ALA A 19 -45.64 -33.94 -20.15
N ASN A 20 -44.82 -34.54 -21.01
CA ASN A 20 -43.42 -34.18 -21.21
C ASN A 20 -43.36 -32.67 -21.51
N VAL A 21 -43.12 -31.86 -20.47
CA VAL A 21 -42.51 -30.55 -20.67
C VAL A 21 -41.05 -30.84 -20.93
N VAL A 22 -40.71 -30.93 -22.21
CA VAL A 22 -39.34 -30.81 -22.69
C VAL A 22 -38.89 -29.42 -22.25
N GLN A 23 -38.24 -29.35 -21.08
CA GLN A 23 -37.26 -28.32 -20.82
C GLN A 23 -36.12 -28.62 -21.79
N ASP A 24 -36.22 -28.04 -22.98
CA ASP A 24 -35.06 -27.84 -23.84
C ASP A 24 -34.15 -26.89 -23.05
N GLU A 25 -33.29 -27.47 -22.21
CA GLU A 25 -32.08 -26.83 -21.76
C GLU A 25 -31.25 -26.59 -23.02
N VAL A 26 -31.53 -25.47 -23.68
CA VAL A 26 -30.61 -24.91 -24.66
C VAL A 26 -29.39 -24.50 -23.85
N ASP A 27 -28.43 -25.42 -23.75
CA ASP A 27 -27.07 -25.19 -23.32
C ASP A 27 -26.44 -24.20 -24.32
N VAL A 28 -26.79 -22.93 -24.19
CA VAL A 28 -26.13 -21.82 -24.88
C VAL A 28 -24.80 -21.62 -24.16
N ASP A 29 -23.85 -22.51 -24.45
CA ASP A 29 -22.48 -22.52 -23.91
C ASP A 29 -21.63 -21.40 -24.57
N VAL A 30 -22.17 -20.16 -24.61
CA VAL A 30 -21.63 -19.00 -25.35
C VAL A 30 -20.56 -18.26 -24.53
N VAL A 31 -19.69 -18.99 -23.84
CA VAL A 31 -18.42 -18.41 -23.35
C VAL A 31 -17.27 -19.24 -23.86
N GLU A 32 -17.14 -19.32 -25.19
CA GLU A 32 -16.09 -20.07 -25.88
C GLU A 32 -14.66 -19.53 -25.64
N ASN A 33 -14.48 -18.48 -24.81
CA ASN A 33 -13.19 -17.83 -24.64
C ASN A 33 -12.83 -17.46 -23.18
N GLU A 34 -13.00 -18.40 -22.25
CA GLU A 34 -12.58 -18.22 -20.84
C GLU A 34 -11.11 -17.77 -20.72
N ALA A 35 -10.22 -18.28 -21.58
CA ALA A 35 -8.80 -17.95 -21.57
C ALA A 35 -8.53 -16.45 -21.85
N ALA A 36 -9.25 -15.84 -22.80
CA ALA A 36 -9.12 -14.41 -23.07
C ALA A 36 -9.62 -13.56 -21.89
N LEU A 37 -10.69 -13.97 -21.21
CA LEU A 37 -11.25 -13.25 -20.05
C LEU A 37 -10.30 -13.25 -18.84
N LEU A 38 -9.52 -14.32 -18.67
CA LEU A 38 -8.58 -14.46 -17.57
C LEU A 38 -7.17 -13.91 -17.88
N THR A 39 -7.00 -13.29 -19.03
CA THR A 39 -5.72 -12.70 -19.45
C THR A 39 -5.37 -11.50 -18.55
N PRO A 40 -4.17 -11.46 -17.93
CA PRO A 40 -3.79 -10.37 -17.05
C PRO A 40 -3.52 -9.08 -17.82
N LEU A 41 -3.70 -7.93 -17.16
CA LEU A 41 -3.32 -6.63 -17.69
C LEU A 41 -1.80 -6.54 -17.87
N LYS A 42 -1.28 -6.86 -19.06
CA LYS A 42 0.13 -6.60 -19.38
C LYS A 42 0.33 -5.11 -19.70
N LYS A 43 1.57 -4.65 -19.56
CA LYS A 43 1.97 -3.29 -19.94
C LYS A 43 1.65 -3.06 -21.43
N GLY A 44 0.84 -2.05 -21.71
CA GLY A 44 0.43 -1.71 -23.09
C GLY A 44 -0.81 -2.45 -23.61
N CYS A 45 -1.40 -3.38 -22.85
CA CYS A 45 -2.63 -4.08 -23.26
C CYS A 45 -3.88 -3.21 -23.16
N VAL A 46 -3.87 -2.22 -22.27
CA VAL A 46 -5.02 -1.34 -22.08
C VAL A 46 -4.93 -0.18 -23.08
N LYS A 47 -5.82 -0.17 -24.07
CA LYS A 47 -5.90 0.87 -25.09
C LYS A 47 -7.05 1.86 -24.77
N ARG A 48 -6.90 3.09 -25.26
CA ARG A 48 -7.96 4.12 -25.36
C ARG A 48 -8.80 4.32 -24.08
N SER A 49 -10.09 3.98 -24.08
CA SER A 49 -11.06 4.32 -23.02
C SER A 49 -10.66 3.77 -21.64
N ARG A 50 -10.31 2.48 -21.58
CA ARG A 50 -9.83 1.83 -20.35
C ARG A 50 -8.53 2.45 -19.85
N GLN A 51 -7.66 2.88 -20.76
CA GLN A 51 -6.42 3.55 -20.36
C GLN A 51 -6.70 4.93 -19.78
N LYS A 52 -7.66 5.67 -20.35
CA LYS A 52 -8.14 6.95 -19.83
C LYS A 52 -8.74 6.78 -18.43
N PHE A 53 -9.57 5.76 -18.22
CA PHE A 53 -10.12 5.40 -16.91
C PHE A 53 -9.02 5.12 -15.87
N LEU A 54 -8.01 4.31 -16.21
CA LEU A 54 -6.93 4.01 -15.25
C LEU A 54 -6.09 5.25 -14.92
N LYS A 55 -5.85 6.11 -15.91
CA LYS A 55 -5.09 7.35 -15.70
C LYS A 55 -5.85 8.36 -14.84
N SER A 56 -7.18 8.48 -14.99
CA SER A 56 -7.97 9.43 -14.22
C SER A 56 -7.96 9.14 -12.71
N HIS A 57 -7.88 7.86 -12.32
CA HIS A 57 -7.85 7.44 -10.92
C HIS A 57 -6.43 7.31 -10.33
N LEU A 58 -5.39 7.51 -11.14
CA LEU A 58 -4.00 7.26 -10.70
C LEU A 58 -3.54 8.21 -9.61
N GLU A 59 -3.80 9.52 -9.75
CA GLU A 59 -3.34 10.50 -8.77
C GLU A 59 -4.09 10.36 -7.44
N GLU A 60 -5.40 10.09 -7.47
CA GLU A 60 -6.17 9.83 -6.25
C GLU A 60 -5.74 8.54 -5.56
N TYR A 61 -5.49 7.47 -6.33
CA TYR A 61 -4.93 6.24 -5.75
C TYR A 61 -3.60 6.51 -5.05
N LYS A 62 -2.73 7.34 -5.63
CA LYS A 62 -1.46 7.73 -5.04
C LYS A 62 -1.65 8.54 -3.76
N THR A 63 -2.56 9.51 -3.72
CA THR A 63 -2.81 10.30 -2.51
C THR A 63 -3.33 9.44 -1.37
N VAL A 64 -4.28 8.53 -1.65
CA VAL A 64 -4.80 7.59 -0.65
C VAL A 64 -3.70 6.62 -0.17
N LEU A 65 -2.84 6.15 -1.08
CA LEU A 65 -1.71 5.27 -0.75
C LEU A 65 -0.69 5.93 0.18
N LEU A 66 -0.50 7.25 0.09
CA LEU A 66 0.35 8.00 1.02
C LEU A 66 -0.26 8.09 2.43
N VAL A 67 -1.59 8.02 2.54
CA VAL A 67 -2.28 8.03 3.84
C VAL A 67 -2.18 6.66 4.52
N SER A 68 -2.62 5.59 3.86
CA SER A 68 -2.43 4.22 4.35
C SER A 68 -2.67 3.15 3.28
N HIS A 69 -2.06 1.97 3.48
CA HIS A 69 -2.25 0.83 2.58
C HIS A 69 -3.69 0.27 2.64
N GLU A 70 -4.32 0.27 3.82
CA GLU A 70 -5.69 -0.18 4.01
C GLU A 70 -6.70 0.69 3.25
N LYS A 71 -6.56 2.02 3.36
CA LYS A 71 -7.42 2.96 2.61
C LYS A 71 -7.22 2.81 1.11
N ALA A 72 -5.98 2.60 0.65
CA ALA A 72 -5.70 2.37 -0.77
C ALA A 72 -6.32 1.06 -1.28
N THR A 73 -6.43 0.05 -0.43
CA THR A 73 -7.10 -1.22 -0.76
C THR A 73 -8.60 -1.02 -0.89
N SER A 74 -9.23 -0.32 0.05
CA SER A 74 -10.66 0.03 -0.05
C SER A 74 -10.96 0.92 -1.27
N PHE A 75 -10.11 1.90 -1.56
CA PHE A 75 -10.23 2.73 -2.76
C PHE A 75 -10.09 1.91 -4.06
N LEU A 76 -9.16 0.95 -4.09
CA LEU A 76 -9.03 0.01 -5.21
C LEU A 76 -10.30 -0.81 -5.42
N ASP A 77 -10.95 -1.28 -4.35
CA ASP A 77 -12.21 -2.02 -4.46
C ASP A 77 -13.32 -1.15 -5.08
N GLY A 78 -13.35 0.15 -4.75
CA GLY A 78 -14.20 1.14 -5.44
C GLY A 78 -13.89 1.25 -6.94
N ILE A 79 -12.60 1.31 -7.32
CA ILE A 79 -12.18 1.33 -8.73
C ILE A 79 -12.61 0.04 -9.45
N VAL A 80 -12.53 -1.13 -8.80
CA VAL A 80 -12.97 -2.40 -9.37
C VAL A 80 -14.48 -2.37 -9.68
N ASN A 81 -15.28 -1.87 -8.75
CA ASN A 81 -16.73 -1.74 -8.96
C ASN A 81 -17.05 -0.77 -10.10
N LEU A 82 -16.38 0.39 -10.15
CA LEU A 82 -16.51 1.35 -11.25
C LEU A 82 -16.02 0.79 -12.59
N TRP A 83 -15.00 -0.06 -12.58
CA TRP A 83 -14.53 -0.73 -13.78
C TRP A 83 -15.62 -1.62 -14.36
N PHE A 84 -16.28 -2.45 -13.53
CA PHE A 84 -17.32 -3.36 -13.99
C PHE A 84 -18.66 -2.70 -14.28
N SER A 85 -18.90 -1.46 -13.81
CA SER A 85 -20.04 -0.66 -14.26
C SER A 85 -19.84 -0.10 -15.68
N MET A 86 -18.60 0.17 -16.07
CA MET A 86 -18.26 0.68 -17.41
C MET A 86 -17.96 -0.43 -18.44
N TYR A 87 -17.39 -1.54 -17.98
CA TYR A 87 -16.93 -2.63 -18.82
C TYR A 87 -17.54 -3.94 -18.33
N HIS A 88 -18.41 -4.52 -19.15
CA HIS A 88 -19.01 -5.81 -18.85
C HIS A 88 -17.94 -6.90 -18.70
N TRP A 89 -18.10 -7.78 -17.69
CA TRP A 89 -17.07 -8.74 -17.27
C TRP A 89 -16.75 -9.80 -18.35
N SER A 90 -17.69 -10.10 -19.24
CA SER A 90 -17.50 -11.04 -20.34
C SER A 90 -16.79 -10.44 -21.56
N ILE A 91 -16.36 -9.17 -21.50
CA ILE A 91 -15.59 -8.55 -22.58
C ILE A 91 -14.10 -8.68 -22.26
N PRO A 92 -13.31 -9.35 -23.12
CA PRO A 92 -11.87 -9.43 -22.94
C PRO A 92 -11.24 -8.04 -22.85
N VAL A 93 -10.20 -7.90 -22.02
CA VAL A 93 -9.55 -6.59 -21.82
C VAL A 93 -8.88 -6.05 -23.09
N THR A 94 -8.63 -6.91 -24.06
CA THR A 94 -8.12 -6.57 -25.40
C THR A 94 -9.19 -6.01 -26.33
N GLN A 95 -10.48 -6.31 -26.10
CA GLN A 95 -11.60 -5.90 -26.94
C GLN A 95 -12.24 -4.63 -26.39
N GLU A 96 -12.24 -3.55 -27.18
CA GLU A 96 -12.65 -2.22 -26.73
C GLU A 96 -14.16 -1.97 -26.84
N GLU A 97 -14.79 -2.56 -27.86
CA GLU A 97 -16.19 -2.30 -28.16
C GLU A 97 -17.09 -3.04 -27.17
N LEU A 98 -18.03 -2.29 -26.60
CA LEU A 98 -19.17 -2.86 -25.91
C LEU A 98 -20.01 -3.60 -26.97
N PRO A 99 -20.36 -4.88 -26.75
CA PRO A 99 -21.28 -5.56 -27.64
C PRO A 99 -22.59 -4.76 -27.69
N THR A 100 -23.13 -4.61 -28.91
CA THR A 100 -24.35 -3.84 -29.17
C THR A 100 -25.56 -4.37 -28.40
N SER A 101 -25.53 -5.66 -28.04
CA SER A 101 -26.47 -6.30 -27.12
C SER A 101 -25.77 -6.76 -25.85
N LEU A 102 -26.47 -6.67 -24.73
CA LEU A 102 -26.02 -7.29 -23.49
C LEU A 102 -25.90 -8.81 -23.70
N PRO A 103 -24.77 -9.43 -23.32
CA PRO A 103 -24.50 -10.83 -23.62
C PRO A 103 -25.34 -11.80 -22.77
N PHE A 104 -25.98 -11.33 -21.70
CA PHE A 104 -26.79 -12.16 -20.80
C PHE A 104 -28.14 -11.52 -20.54
N PRO A 105 -29.22 -12.32 -20.40
CA PRO A 105 -30.53 -11.82 -19.99
C PRO A 105 -30.46 -11.26 -18.56
N THR A 106 -31.19 -10.17 -18.34
CA THR A 106 -31.33 -9.54 -17.03
C THR A 106 -32.68 -9.91 -16.42
N GLY A 107 -32.66 -10.31 -15.15
CA GLY A 107 -33.86 -10.60 -14.37
C GLY A 107 -34.67 -9.34 -14.05
N THR A 108 -35.85 -9.55 -13.46
CA THR A 108 -36.74 -8.46 -13.00
C THR A 108 -36.13 -7.60 -11.90
N ASP A 109 -35.13 -8.12 -11.22
CA ASP A 109 -34.33 -7.49 -10.17
C ASP A 109 -33.14 -6.67 -10.72
N GLY A 110 -32.93 -6.66 -12.03
CA GLY A 110 -31.81 -5.97 -12.66
C GLY A 110 -30.49 -6.75 -12.59
N PHE A 111 -30.49 -7.98 -12.07
CA PHE A 111 -29.29 -8.83 -12.03
C PHE A 111 -29.21 -9.75 -13.25
N GLU A 112 -27.99 -10.05 -13.68
CA GLU A 112 -27.75 -11.02 -14.76
C GLU A 112 -28.22 -12.42 -14.33
N ILE A 113 -29.03 -13.08 -15.17
CA ILE A 113 -29.40 -14.48 -14.98
C ILE A 113 -28.24 -15.33 -15.49
N LEU A 114 -27.43 -15.85 -14.56
CA LEU A 114 -26.23 -16.63 -14.86
C LEU A 114 -26.39 -18.09 -14.48
N THR A 115 -25.89 -18.99 -15.32
CA THR A 115 -25.70 -20.39 -14.94
C THR A 115 -24.63 -20.50 -13.85
N LYS A 116 -24.60 -21.61 -13.10
CA LYS A 116 -23.59 -21.84 -12.05
C LYS A 116 -22.15 -21.74 -12.59
N LYS A 117 -21.91 -22.23 -13.81
CA LYS A 117 -20.62 -22.15 -14.52
C LYS A 117 -20.25 -20.68 -14.80
N GLN A 118 -21.19 -19.91 -15.33
CA GLN A 118 -21.00 -18.48 -15.63
C GLN A 118 -20.77 -17.64 -14.37
N ALA A 119 -21.52 -17.87 -13.29
CA ALA A 119 -21.33 -17.17 -12.02
C ALA A 119 -19.93 -17.44 -11.43
N THR A 120 -19.46 -18.69 -11.52
CA THR A 120 -18.10 -19.07 -11.10
C THR A 120 -17.04 -18.36 -11.95
N LEU A 121 -17.24 -18.31 -13.27
CA LEU A 121 -16.33 -17.62 -14.17
C LEU A 121 -16.31 -16.10 -13.91
N LYS A 122 -17.47 -15.46 -13.72
CA LYS A 122 -17.59 -14.04 -13.34
C LYS A 122 -16.77 -13.74 -12.08
N GLY A 123 -16.90 -14.56 -11.04
CA GLY A 123 -16.09 -14.44 -9.82
C GLY A 123 -14.58 -14.50 -10.10
N LYS A 124 -14.13 -15.46 -10.92
CA LYS A 124 -12.71 -15.56 -11.33
C LYS A 124 -12.24 -14.34 -12.10
N VAL A 125 -13.07 -13.80 -13.00
CA VAL A 125 -12.76 -12.61 -13.79
C VAL A 125 -12.63 -11.38 -12.88
N ILE A 126 -13.55 -11.19 -11.93
CA ILE A 126 -13.51 -10.08 -10.97
C ILE A 126 -12.23 -10.13 -10.13
N GLU A 127 -11.91 -11.29 -9.53
CA GLU A 127 -10.68 -11.46 -8.75
C GLU A 127 -9.41 -11.24 -9.58
N ARG A 128 -9.41 -11.75 -10.82
CA ARG A 128 -8.30 -11.54 -11.75
C ARG A 128 -8.11 -10.07 -12.10
N MET A 129 -9.21 -9.35 -12.33
CA MET A 129 -9.19 -7.92 -12.63
C MET A 129 -8.70 -7.12 -11.43
N ARG A 130 -9.20 -7.40 -10.22
CA ARG A 130 -8.75 -6.79 -8.97
C ARG A 130 -7.23 -6.89 -8.81
N LYS A 131 -6.68 -8.10 -8.95
CA LYS A 131 -5.22 -8.33 -8.90
C LYS A 131 -4.46 -7.59 -10.01
N SER A 132 -5.04 -7.52 -11.20
CA SER A 132 -4.42 -6.83 -12.34
C SER A 132 -4.39 -5.31 -12.16
N LEU A 133 -5.47 -4.73 -11.65
CA LEU A 133 -5.57 -3.31 -11.31
C LEU A 133 -4.60 -2.94 -10.18
N TYR A 134 -4.56 -3.74 -9.10
CA TYR A 134 -3.57 -3.59 -8.04
C TYR A 134 -2.14 -3.50 -8.60
N ASN A 135 -1.74 -4.50 -9.40
CA ASN A 135 -0.40 -4.53 -9.99
C ASN A 135 -0.13 -3.34 -10.90
N TRP A 136 -1.13 -2.89 -11.66
CA TRP A 136 -1.01 -1.75 -12.56
C TRP A 136 -0.77 -0.44 -11.81
N PHE A 137 -1.53 -0.21 -10.74
CA PHE A 137 -1.42 0.97 -9.89
C PHE A 137 -0.14 0.92 -9.05
N ASP A 138 0.14 -0.19 -8.35
CA ASP A 138 1.36 -0.35 -7.56
C ASP A 138 2.62 -0.10 -8.39
N HIS A 139 2.72 -0.72 -9.58
CA HIS A 139 3.86 -0.51 -10.48
C HIS A 139 4.05 0.98 -10.84
N ARG A 140 2.97 1.73 -11.04
CA ARG A 140 3.04 3.17 -11.37
C ARG A 140 3.25 4.07 -10.15
N SER A 141 2.84 3.61 -8.98
CA SER A 141 3.05 4.29 -7.70
C SER A 141 4.43 4.01 -7.09
N LYS A 142 5.17 2.99 -7.56
CA LYS A 142 6.54 2.68 -7.11
C LYS A 142 7.48 3.88 -7.16
N LYS A 143 7.35 4.74 -8.17
CA LYS A 143 8.16 5.97 -8.28
C LYS A 143 7.87 6.99 -7.16
N MET A 144 6.65 7.00 -6.61
CA MET A 144 6.27 7.82 -5.47
C MET A 144 6.66 7.22 -4.13
N LYS A 145 6.60 5.87 -3.99
CA LYS A 145 7.20 5.19 -2.83
C LYS A 145 8.71 5.48 -2.73
N THR A 146 9.36 5.72 -3.86
CA THR A 146 10.71 6.24 -3.96
C THR A 146 10.73 7.75 -4.18
N LEU A 147 9.94 8.53 -3.44
CA LEU A 147 10.44 9.84 -3.01
C LEU A 147 11.75 9.48 -2.32
N LYS A 148 12.85 9.61 -3.07
CA LYS A 148 14.17 9.23 -2.63
C LYS A 148 14.41 10.15 -1.46
N TRP A 149 14.07 9.68 -0.27
CA TRP A 149 14.66 10.17 0.96
C TRP A 149 16.13 10.23 0.62
N SER A 150 16.64 11.44 0.46
CA SER A 150 18.01 11.60 0.07
C SER A 150 18.78 10.93 1.20
N LYS A 151 19.38 9.77 0.93
CA LYS A 151 20.27 9.14 1.90
C LYS A 151 21.51 10.00 2.15
N SER A 152 21.58 11.15 1.47
CA SER A 152 22.47 12.24 1.78
C SER A 152 22.25 12.65 3.23
N THR A 153 23.11 12.16 4.11
CA THR A 153 23.29 12.66 5.47
C THR A 153 23.61 14.15 5.53
N LYS A 154 23.78 14.82 4.38
CA LYS A 154 24.08 16.23 4.24
C LYS A 154 22.90 17.07 3.74
N ASP A 155 21.76 16.46 3.38
CA ASP A 155 20.57 17.24 3.00
C ASP A 155 19.87 17.76 4.26
N PRO A 156 19.81 19.09 4.48
CA PRO A 156 19.23 19.68 5.68
C PRO A 156 17.80 19.21 5.96
N LEU A 157 17.01 18.97 4.91
CA LEU A 157 15.65 18.48 5.06
C LEU A 157 15.62 17.04 5.56
N SER A 158 16.47 16.17 5.02
CA SER A 158 16.58 14.78 5.48
C SER A 158 17.02 14.69 6.95
N ILE A 159 17.89 15.60 7.39
CA ILE A 159 18.33 15.72 8.79
C ILE A 159 17.14 16.13 9.66
N LEU A 160 16.41 17.19 9.26
CA LEU A 160 15.25 17.67 9.99
C LEU A 160 14.17 16.60 10.13
N VAL A 161 13.81 15.91 9.04
CA VAL A 161 12.76 14.88 9.09
C VAL A 161 13.25 13.65 9.88
N ASN A 162 14.51 13.24 9.74
CA ASN A 162 15.07 12.16 10.58
C ASN A 162 15.07 12.54 12.06
N HIS A 163 15.30 13.82 12.38
CA HIS A 163 15.25 14.33 13.75
C HIS A 163 13.81 14.32 14.29
N LEU A 164 12.85 14.85 13.54
CA LEU A 164 11.43 14.87 13.90
C LEU A 164 10.83 13.48 14.09
N LEU A 165 11.23 12.52 13.24
CA LEU A 165 10.76 11.14 13.31
C LEU A 165 11.56 10.26 14.30
N GLY A 166 12.60 10.81 14.94
CA GLY A 166 13.48 10.06 15.85
C GLY A 166 14.36 9.01 15.16
N TYR A 167 14.47 9.02 13.83
CA TYR A 167 15.30 8.08 13.06
C TYR A 167 16.78 8.46 13.02
N ALA A 168 17.13 9.72 13.26
CA ALA A 168 18.52 10.14 13.39
C ALA A 168 19.05 9.73 14.76
N GLY A 169 19.36 8.45 14.96
CA GLY A 169 20.23 8.03 16.06
C GLY A 169 21.71 8.21 15.69
N PRO A 170 22.63 8.05 16.66
CA PRO A 170 24.06 8.00 16.35
C PRO A 170 24.33 6.89 15.34
N ALA A 171 25.42 7.04 14.56
CA ALA A 171 25.83 6.02 13.60
C ALA A 171 25.93 4.65 14.31
N LYS A 172 25.40 3.61 13.66
CA LYS A 172 25.42 2.25 14.21
C LYS A 172 26.85 1.86 14.61
N LEU A 173 26.99 1.23 15.77
CA LEU A 173 28.25 0.65 16.23
C LEU A 173 28.81 -0.26 15.13
N ARG A 174 30.02 0.04 14.69
CA ARG A 174 30.75 -0.82 13.75
C ARG A 174 31.36 -1.97 14.51
N THR A 175 31.51 -3.10 13.85
CA THR A 175 32.29 -4.22 14.39
C THR A 175 33.79 -3.95 14.19
N GLY A 176 34.64 -4.54 15.04
CA GLY A 176 36.10 -4.33 14.97
C GLY A 176 36.69 -4.60 13.58
N TRP A 177 36.24 -5.67 12.90
CA TRP A 177 36.70 -5.99 11.54
C TRP A 177 36.28 -4.95 10.49
N GLU A 178 35.14 -4.28 10.65
CA GLU A 178 34.70 -3.20 9.75
C GLU A 178 35.55 -1.95 9.93
N MET A 179 35.88 -1.62 11.17
CA MET A 179 36.75 -0.50 11.51
C MET A 179 38.18 -0.76 11.01
N TRP A 180 38.77 -1.89 11.40
CA TRP A 180 40.09 -2.33 10.94
C TRP A 180 40.17 -2.38 9.41
N GLY A 181 39.20 -3.00 8.76
CA GLY A 181 39.18 -3.14 7.30
C GLY A 181 38.92 -1.82 6.56
N THR A 182 38.48 -0.77 7.26
CA THR A 182 38.38 0.59 6.71
C THR A 182 39.73 1.31 6.84
N ALA A 183 40.37 1.22 8.01
CA ALA A 183 41.69 1.80 8.26
C ALA A 183 42.78 1.17 7.36
N ASN A 184 42.66 -0.13 7.07
CA ASN A 184 43.62 -0.90 6.28
C ASN A 184 43.14 -1.14 4.83
N TYR A 185 42.27 -0.28 4.30
CA TYR A 185 41.70 -0.52 2.98
C TYR A 185 42.76 -0.56 1.86
N GLU A 186 43.76 0.32 1.92
CA GLU A 186 44.78 0.42 0.88
C GLU A 186 45.66 -0.83 0.83
N SER A 187 46.09 -1.35 1.98
CA SER A 187 46.88 -2.58 2.07
C SER A 187 46.10 -3.83 1.67
N LEU A 188 44.79 -3.86 1.92
CA LEU A 188 43.92 -4.99 1.55
C LEU A 188 43.46 -4.94 0.08
N ARG A 189 43.65 -3.82 -0.63
CA ARG A 189 43.09 -3.62 -1.96
C ARG A 189 43.70 -4.55 -3.01
N GLU A 190 45.02 -4.63 -3.07
CA GLU A 190 45.71 -5.49 -4.05
C GLU A 190 45.57 -6.98 -3.72
N PRO A 191 45.78 -7.43 -2.47
CA PRO A 191 45.56 -8.83 -2.07
C PRO A 191 44.13 -9.32 -2.27
N PHE A 192 43.14 -8.42 -2.33
CA PHE A 192 41.76 -8.75 -2.61
C PHE A 192 41.46 -9.08 -4.08
N LYS A 193 42.16 -8.42 -5.03
CA LYS A 193 41.82 -8.52 -6.47
C LYS A 193 42.04 -9.92 -7.02
N GLU A 194 43.12 -10.57 -6.59
CA GLU A 194 43.50 -11.90 -7.06
C GLU A 194 42.48 -12.98 -6.63
N PRO A 195 42.12 -13.11 -5.33
CA PRO A 195 41.06 -14.01 -4.88
C PRO A 195 39.70 -13.72 -5.51
N PHE A 196 39.37 -12.45 -5.78
CA PHE A 196 38.10 -12.11 -6.42
C PHE A 196 38.08 -12.57 -7.88
N ARG A 197 39.16 -12.35 -8.63
CA ARG A 197 39.32 -12.82 -10.01
C ARG A 197 39.25 -14.35 -10.09
N GLU A 198 39.93 -15.05 -9.20
CA GLU A 198 39.91 -16.52 -9.11
C GLU A 198 38.53 -17.08 -8.75
N SER A 199 37.75 -16.35 -7.95
CA SER A 199 36.41 -16.79 -7.57
C SER A 199 35.42 -16.89 -8.73
N GLY A 200 35.71 -16.24 -9.87
CA GLY A 200 34.82 -16.17 -11.05
C GLY A 200 33.47 -15.49 -10.78
N LYS A 201 33.31 -14.83 -9.63
CA LYS A 201 32.03 -14.18 -9.27
C LYS A 201 31.81 -12.92 -10.10
N PRO A 202 30.59 -12.65 -10.56
CA PRO A 202 30.29 -11.41 -11.29
C PRO A 202 30.43 -10.18 -10.38
N GLU A 203 30.77 -9.04 -10.97
CA GLU A 203 31.07 -7.76 -10.30
C GLU A 203 30.00 -7.33 -9.28
N LYS A 204 28.73 -7.66 -9.53
CA LYS A 204 27.61 -7.40 -8.60
C LYS A 204 27.80 -8.01 -7.21
N HIS A 205 28.69 -9.00 -7.05
CA HIS A 205 29.02 -9.65 -5.77
C HIS A 205 30.35 -9.18 -5.16
N CYS A 206 31.05 -8.23 -5.79
CA CYS A 206 32.35 -7.71 -5.34
C CYS A 206 32.28 -7.18 -3.90
N ALA A 207 31.23 -6.40 -3.56
CA ALA A 207 31.06 -5.84 -2.22
C ALA A 207 30.91 -6.91 -1.13
N THR A 208 30.09 -7.94 -1.38
CA THR A 208 29.90 -9.06 -0.44
C THR A 208 31.19 -9.85 -0.26
N PHE A 209 31.87 -10.17 -1.37
CA PHE A 209 33.13 -10.91 -1.33
C PHE A 209 34.21 -10.13 -0.58
N ARG A 210 34.29 -8.81 -0.79
CA ARG A 210 35.21 -7.94 -0.06
C ARG A 210 34.97 -7.94 1.44
N ASN A 211 33.71 -7.92 1.88
CA ASN A 211 33.39 -7.99 3.31
C ASN A 211 33.81 -9.35 3.91
N SER A 212 33.57 -10.45 3.19
CA SER A 212 34.05 -11.78 3.60
C SER A 212 35.57 -11.87 3.64
N PHE A 213 36.26 -11.28 2.68
CA PHE A 213 37.73 -11.21 2.63
C PHE A 213 38.27 -10.43 3.83
N LYS A 214 37.78 -9.21 4.08
CA LYS A 214 38.14 -8.41 5.26
C LYS A 214 37.94 -9.19 6.55
N LYS A 215 36.80 -9.87 6.70
CA LYS A 215 36.53 -10.67 7.90
C LYS A 215 37.55 -11.79 8.06
N LYS A 216 37.92 -12.50 6.99
CA LYS A 216 38.95 -13.56 7.04
C LYS A 216 40.33 -13.03 7.43
N GLU A 217 40.77 -11.94 6.80
CA GLU A 217 42.06 -11.33 7.13
C GLU A 217 42.09 -10.81 8.57
N PHE A 218 40.98 -10.25 9.07
CA PHE A 218 40.86 -9.82 10.47
C PHE A 218 41.04 -10.98 11.48
N HIS A 219 40.54 -12.19 11.16
CA HIS A 219 40.71 -13.35 12.05
C HIS A 219 42.14 -13.90 12.07
N LYS A 220 43.01 -13.46 11.16
CA LYS A 220 44.44 -13.82 11.18
C LYS A 220 45.25 -12.94 12.13
N LEU A 221 44.69 -11.81 12.58
CA LEU A 221 45.32 -10.94 13.57
C LEU A 221 45.36 -11.63 14.94
N SER A 222 46.23 -11.16 15.83
CA SER A 222 46.27 -11.69 17.20
C SER A 222 44.96 -11.36 17.94
N GLU A 223 44.64 -12.14 18.99
CA GLU A 223 43.43 -11.89 19.78
C GLU A 223 43.47 -10.52 20.46
N GLU A 224 44.65 -10.06 20.85
CA GLU A 224 44.89 -8.74 21.43
C GLU A 224 44.56 -7.62 20.44
N GLU A 225 45.04 -7.72 19.19
CA GLU A 225 44.74 -6.74 18.14
C GLU A 225 43.24 -6.75 17.82
N GLN A 226 42.63 -7.93 17.69
CA GLN A 226 41.19 -8.04 17.43
C GLN A 226 40.37 -7.37 18.54
N LYS A 227 40.79 -7.55 19.80
CA LYS A 227 40.17 -6.91 20.96
C LYS A 227 40.36 -5.40 20.93
N GLN A 228 41.56 -4.92 20.64
CA GLN A 228 41.84 -3.48 20.53
C GLN A 228 40.93 -2.81 19.50
N TRP A 229 40.77 -3.38 18.30
CA TRP A 229 39.86 -2.83 17.28
C TRP A 229 38.39 -2.88 17.70
N ALA A 230 37.99 -3.84 18.53
CA ALA A 230 36.64 -3.88 19.08
C ALA A 230 36.43 -2.77 20.12
N ASP A 231 37.42 -2.53 20.98
CA ASP A 231 37.41 -1.47 21.99
C ASP A 231 37.41 -0.08 21.31
N ASP A 232 38.26 0.14 20.30
CA ASP A 232 38.28 1.36 19.49
C ASP A 232 36.93 1.62 18.80
N ALA A 233 36.26 0.54 18.34
CA ALA A 233 34.94 0.64 17.74
C ALA A 233 33.86 1.09 18.73
N ILE A 234 33.92 0.57 19.96
CA ILE A 234 33.04 0.98 21.06
C ILE A 234 33.32 2.43 21.44
N GLU A 235 34.58 2.83 21.58
CA GLU A 235 34.96 4.20 21.92
C GLU A 235 34.49 5.19 20.85
N ALA A 236 34.75 4.92 19.57
CA ALA A 236 34.31 5.77 18.47
C ALA A 236 32.78 5.91 18.44
N HIS A 237 32.04 4.82 18.70
CA HIS A 237 30.57 4.88 18.78
C HIS A 237 30.11 5.71 19.98
N ASN A 238 30.72 5.55 21.15
CA ASN A 238 30.38 6.33 22.34
C ASN A 238 30.68 7.83 22.14
N THR A 239 31.78 8.16 21.48
CA THR A 239 32.12 9.55 21.11
C THR A 239 31.09 10.11 20.15
N ALA A 240 30.71 9.36 19.10
CA ALA A 240 29.67 9.77 18.17
C ALA A 240 28.29 9.91 18.86
N LYS A 241 27.98 9.05 19.83
CA LYS A 241 26.77 9.12 20.63
C LYS A 241 26.74 10.36 21.53
N LYS A 242 27.84 10.68 22.21
CA LYS A 242 27.96 11.90 23.02
C LYS A 242 27.81 13.17 22.18
N ALA A 243 28.47 13.22 21.02
CA ALA A 243 28.33 14.33 20.08
C ALA A 243 26.86 14.49 19.61
N TRP A 244 26.21 13.37 19.29
CA TRP A 244 24.80 13.37 18.90
C TRP A 244 23.86 13.80 20.03
N GLU A 245 24.13 13.43 21.28
CA GLU A 245 23.35 13.87 22.44
C GLU A 245 23.53 15.38 22.71
N GLY A 246 24.72 15.92 22.48
CA GLY A 246 25.00 17.36 22.60
C GLY A 246 24.34 18.20 21.50
N ASP A 247 24.23 17.67 20.28
CA ASP A 247 23.63 18.34 19.11
C ASP A 247 22.09 18.24 19.06
N LYS A 248 21.47 17.54 20.02
CA LYS A 248 20.04 17.24 20.02
C LYS A 248 19.16 18.48 20.22
N GLU A 249 19.74 19.56 20.74
CA GLU A 249 19.05 20.84 20.92
C GLU A 249 19.44 21.82 19.81
N MET A 250 18.81 21.65 18.64
CA MET A 250 18.87 22.66 17.60
C MET A 250 18.31 23.96 18.17
N SER A 251 19.11 25.04 18.14
CA SER A 251 18.64 26.32 18.65
C SER A 251 17.37 26.75 17.90
N PRO A 252 16.42 27.46 18.54
CA PRO A 252 15.21 27.94 17.88
C PRO A 252 15.50 28.70 16.57
N ALA A 253 16.62 29.43 16.51
CA ALA A 253 17.08 30.16 15.33
C ALA A 253 17.51 29.24 14.17
N GLU A 254 18.15 28.11 14.45
CA GLU A 254 18.54 27.10 13.44
C GLU A 254 17.34 26.31 12.93
N ALA A 255 16.42 25.95 13.83
CA ALA A 255 15.16 25.33 13.44
C ALA A 255 14.38 26.24 12.49
N GLN A 256 14.29 27.53 12.82
CA GLN A 256 13.58 28.49 11.99
C GLN A 256 14.30 28.81 10.67
N ARG A 257 15.64 28.76 10.63
CA ARG A 257 16.41 28.85 9.38
C ARG A 257 16.17 27.63 8.48
N SER A 258 16.15 26.43 9.06
CA SER A 258 15.90 25.18 8.32
C SER A 258 14.49 25.14 7.72
N ILE A 259 13.48 25.59 8.48
CA ILE A 259 12.11 25.75 7.98
C ILE A 259 12.05 26.78 6.84
N ARG A 260 12.67 27.95 7.01
CA ARG A 260 12.72 28.99 5.96
C ARG A 260 13.41 28.52 4.67
N TRP A 261 14.51 27.79 4.81
CA TRP A 261 15.22 27.22 3.65
C TRP A 261 14.38 26.16 2.93
N SER A 262 13.62 25.36 3.67
CA SER A 262 12.67 24.40 3.11
C SER A 262 11.60 25.13 2.30
N HIS A 263 10.98 26.18 2.84
CA HIS A 263 10.01 26.99 2.10
C HIS A 263 10.58 27.60 0.81
N LYS A 264 11.83 28.08 0.83
CA LYS A 264 12.49 28.63 -0.36
C LYS A 264 12.77 27.54 -1.42
N SER A 265 13.23 26.37 -0.98
CA SER A 265 13.57 25.25 -1.87
C SER A 265 12.31 24.62 -2.48
N PHE A 266 11.25 24.46 -1.70
CA PHE A 266 9.97 23.93 -2.16
C PHE A 266 9.14 24.94 -2.97
N GLY A 267 9.18 26.22 -2.63
CA GLY A 267 8.50 27.28 -3.38
C GLY A 267 9.06 27.54 -4.78
N THR A 268 10.27 27.04 -5.07
CA THR A 268 10.86 27.11 -6.43
C THR A 268 10.43 25.93 -7.31
N VAL A 269 10.07 24.78 -6.70
CA VAL A 269 9.64 23.56 -7.39
C VAL A 269 8.12 23.52 -7.59
N ALA A 270 7.36 24.09 -6.65
CA ALA A 270 5.94 24.36 -6.81
C ALA A 270 5.77 25.76 -7.38
N GLY A 271 5.68 25.91 -8.71
CA GLY A 271 5.45 27.21 -9.34
C GLY A 271 4.27 27.96 -8.70
N LYS A 272 4.48 29.26 -8.44
CA LYS A 272 3.60 30.39 -8.03
C LYS A 272 2.24 30.21 -7.31
N ASP A 273 1.66 29.02 -7.16
CA ASP A 273 0.30 28.83 -6.66
C ASP A 273 0.22 28.41 -5.18
N TRP A 274 1.34 28.17 -4.50
CA TRP A 274 1.31 27.75 -3.08
C TRP A 274 0.90 28.85 -2.11
N THR A 275 1.08 30.13 -2.46
CA THR A 275 0.70 31.26 -1.61
C THR A 275 -0.81 31.45 -1.50
N SER A 276 -1.60 30.92 -2.45
CA SER A 276 -3.06 31.00 -2.38
C SER A 276 -3.68 29.99 -1.39
N THR A 277 -3.02 28.86 -1.12
CA THR A 277 -3.57 27.80 -0.24
C THR A 277 -3.30 28.05 1.24
N GLN A 278 -2.23 28.77 1.62
CA GLN A 278 -2.00 29.10 3.04
C GLN A 278 -2.98 30.15 3.57
N HIS A 279 -3.46 31.09 2.73
CA HIS A 279 -4.52 32.01 3.13
C HIS A 279 -5.88 31.32 3.28
N ALA A 280 -6.11 30.18 2.61
CA ALA A 280 -7.34 29.40 2.77
C ALA A 280 -7.34 28.50 4.01
N CYS A 281 -6.19 27.94 4.42
CA CYS A 281 -6.13 27.03 5.57
C CYS A 281 -5.98 27.74 6.93
N PHE A 282 -5.42 28.95 7.00
CA PHE A 282 -5.37 29.72 8.26
C PHE A 282 -6.61 30.60 8.50
N GLY A 283 -7.56 30.64 7.56
CA GLY A 283 -8.80 31.42 7.67
C GLY A 283 -9.98 30.68 8.32
N VAL A 284 -9.89 29.37 8.58
CA VAL A 284 -11.04 28.55 9.02
C VAL A 284 -10.87 27.93 10.41
N CYS A 285 -9.74 28.12 11.07
CA CYS A 285 -9.56 27.74 12.47
C CYS A 285 -9.19 28.98 13.29
N GLY A 286 -10.21 29.71 13.73
CA GLY A 286 -10.06 30.83 14.66
C GLY A 286 -9.48 30.35 15.99
N TRP A 287 -8.19 30.56 16.18
CA TRP A 287 -7.58 30.57 17.50
C TRP A 287 -7.78 31.95 18.12
N PRO A 288 -8.38 32.06 19.32
CA PRO A 288 -8.61 33.35 19.96
C PRO A 288 -7.27 33.95 20.40
N ARG A 289 -7.00 35.15 19.90
CA ARG A 289 -5.96 36.05 20.41
C ARG A 289 -6.29 36.36 21.88
N ALA A 290 -5.44 35.90 22.80
CA ALA A 290 -5.52 36.23 24.21
C ALA A 290 -5.54 37.76 24.40
N LYS A 291 -6.70 38.30 24.79
CA LYS A 291 -6.81 39.61 25.41
C LYS A 291 -6.78 39.40 26.92
N VAL A 292 -5.86 40.11 27.54
CA VAL A 292 -5.70 40.25 28.98
C VAL A 292 -6.96 40.91 29.55
N GLY A 293 -7.52 40.30 30.60
CA GLY A 293 -8.37 40.96 31.61
C GLY A 293 -9.82 41.22 31.21
N GLY A 294 -10.74 40.50 31.85
CA GLY A 294 -12.16 40.83 31.86
C GLY A 294 -13.04 39.60 31.99
N GLU A 295 -13.44 39.28 33.23
CA GLU A 295 -14.50 38.32 33.54
C GLU A 295 -15.77 38.70 32.77
N HIS A 296 -16.28 37.80 31.93
CA HIS A 296 -17.69 37.77 31.55
C HIS A 296 -18.13 36.31 31.41
N GLN A 297 -18.93 35.89 32.38
CA GLN A 297 -19.59 34.60 32.47
C GLN A 297 -20.75 34.59 31.45
N CYS A 298 -20.75 33.64 30.52
CA CYS A 298 -21.84 33.49 29.56
C CYS A 298 -22.45 32.09 29.70
N ASP A 299 -23.54 32.04 30.46
CA ASP A 299 -24.50 30.94 30.49
C ASP A 299 -25.20 30.84 29.14
N LYS A 300 -24.85 29.81 28.34
CA LYS A 300 -25.71 29.16 27.33
C LYS A 300 -24.90 28.13 26.54
N CYS A 301 -24.86 26.89 27.02
CA CYS A 301 -24.74 25.69 26.19
C CYS A 301 -25.10 24.44 26.99
N SER A 302 -26.34 24.39 27.47
CA SER A 302 -26.99 23.16 27.93
C SER A 302 -28.16 22.91 27.00
N SER A 303 -27.97 22.07 25.98
CA SER A 303 -28.99 21.16 25.42
C SER A 303 -28.48 20.54 24.13
N GLN A 304 -28.02 19.30 24.20
CA GLN A 304 -28.23 18.22 23.20
C GLN A 304 -27.29 17.06 23.53
N ARG A 305 -27.77 16.17 24.41
CA ARG A 305 -27.13 14.87 24.68
C ARG A 305 -28.20 13.81 24.83
N GLN A 306 -28.66 13.27 23.71
CA GLN A 306 -29.51 12.09 23.52
C GLN A 306 -29.33 11.72 22.03
N GLN A 307 -29.04 10.53 21.53
CA GLN A 307 -29.04 9.13 21.99
C GLN A 307 -28.10 8.33 21.06
N GLY A 308 -27.67 7.13 21.45
CA GLY A 308 -27.19 6.14 20.49
C GLY A 308 -26.11 5.18 20.97
N THR A 309 -26.36 4.41 22.04
CA THR A 309 -25.52 3.25 22.38
C THR A 309 -26.22 2.01 21.86
N LEU A 310 -25.70 1.40 20.79
CA LEU A 310 -26.16 0.11 20.27
C LEU A 310 -25.39 -1.04 20.91
N THR A 311 -26.19 -2.03 21.31
CA THR A 311 -25.91 -3.23 22.09
C THR A 311 -25.10 -4.25 21.29
N ALA A 312 -24.09 -4.86 21.93
CA ALA A 312 -23.39 -6.03 21.43
C ALA A 312 -24.23 -7.30 21.69
N GLY A 313 -24.49 -8.09 20.64
CA GLY A 313 -25.16 -9.39 20.71
C GLY A 313 -24.15 -10.54 20.90
N LEU A 314 -24.48 -11.47 21.80
CA LEU A 314 -23.70 -12.65 22.12
C LEU A 314 -24.65 -13.86 22.22
N ALA A 315 -24.45 -14.84 21.33
CA ALA A 315 -24.89 -16.25 21.37
C ALA A 315 -26.43 -16.53 21.38
N LEU A 316 -26.97 -17.71 21.06
CA LEU A 316 -26.52 -19.09 21.17
C LEU A 316 -27.28 -20.00 20.18
N ARG A 317 -26.66 -21.14 19.89
CA ARG A 317 -27.20 -22.32 19.20
C ARG A 317 -28.51 -22.86 19.81
N ARG A 318 -29.44 -23.29 18.97
CA ARG A 318 -29.94 -24.68 18.83
C ARG A 318 -30.74 -24.80 17.54
#